data_AF-A0A7Y5W0C1-F1
#
_entry.id   AF-A0A7Y5W0C1-F1
#
_cell.length_a   1.000
_cell.length_b   1.000
_cell.length_c   1.000
_cell.angle_alpha   90.00
_cell.angle_beta   90.00
_cell.angle_gamma   90.00
#
_symmetry.space_group_name_H-M   'P 1'
#
loop_
_entity.id
_entity.type
_entity.pdbx_description
1 polymer ?
#
loop_
_entity_poly.entity_id
_entity_poly.type
_entity_poly.pdbx_seq_one_letter_code
_entity_poly.pdbx_strand_id
1 'polypeptide(L)'
;SRRAAEDQRADAASFIALQVRQAWLEVAETRERVNVTVDAVDQAGENLRIARERYGAGLGTQTQLLEAETLRVQALTNRDNAVLDAGLARLRLARTTGSL
;
A
#
# COMPACT_ATOMS: atom_id res chain seq x y z
N SER A 1 -13.25 34.52 -28.36
CA SER A 1 -14.72 34.59 -28.49
C SER A 1 -15.35 33.85 -27.31
N ARG A 2 -16.61 34.15 -26.96
CA ARG A 2 -17.34 33.54 -25.81
C ARG A 2 -17.29 32.00 -25.82
N ARG A 3 -17.46 31.40 -27.01
CA ARG A 3 -17.36 29.95 -27.25
C ARG A 3 -16.00 29.36 -26.85
N ALA A 4 -14.89 30.00 -27.23
CA ALA A 4 -13.56 29.53 -26.86
C ALA A 4 -13.32 29.55 -25.33
N ALA A 5 -13.91 30.51 -24.61
CA ALA A 5 -13.85 30.55 -23.15
C ALA A 5 -14.73 29.46 -22.48
N GLU A 6 -15.86 29.12 -23.10
CA GLU A 6 -16.73 28.03 -22.66
C GLU A 6 -16.06 26.66 -22.88
N ASP A 7 -15.46 26.45 -24.05
CA ASP A 7 -14.71 25.23 -24.38
C ASP A 7 -13.52 25.05 -23.40
N GLN A 8 -12.74 26.10 -23.16
CA GLN A 8 -11.62 26.07 -22.21
C GLN A 8 -12.06 25.75 -20.78
N ARG A 9 -13.24 26.23 -20.36
CA ARG A 9 -13.81 25.90 -19.04
C ARG A 9 -14.26 24.45 -18.97
N ALA A 10 -14.88 23.92 -20.02
CA ALA A 10 -15.32 22.53 -20.09
C ALA A 10 -14.11 21.57 -20.05
N ASP A 11 -13.04 21.90 -20.75
CA ASP A 11 -11.78 21.14 -20.74
C ASP A 11 -11.16 21.14 -19.34
N ALA A 12 -11.07 22.31 -18.69
CA ALA A 12 -10.56 22.42 -17.33
C ALA A 12 -11.40 21.60 -16.32
N ALA A 13 -12.73 21.64 -16.43
CA ALA A 13 -13.61 20.85 -15.56
C ALA A 13 -13.43 19.34 -15.77
N SER A 14 -13.30 18.91 -17.03
CA SER A 14 -13.07 17.50 -17.38
C SER A 14 -11.72 17.01 -16.85
N PHE A 15 -10.68 17.84 -16.95
CA PHE A 15 -9.36 17.54 -16.42
C PHE A 15 -9.37 17.40 -14.90
N ILE A 16 -10.01 18.32 -14.18
CA ILE A 16 -10.16 18.24 -12.72
C ILE A 16 -10.92 16.98 -12.32
N ALA A 17 -12.03 16.66 -12.99
CA ALA A 17 -12.81 15.46 -12.71
C ALA A 17 -11.98 14.18 -12.89
N LEU A 18 -11.14 14.12 -13.93
CA LEU A 18 -10.22 13.02 -14.16
C LEU A 18 -9.18 12.90 -13.05
N GLN A 19 -8.56 14.01 -12.63
CA GLN A 19 -7.56 14.02 -11.56
C GLN A 19 -8.15 13.57 -10.22
N VAL A 20 -9.35 14.03 -9.87
CA VAL A 20 -10.04 13.61 -8.64
C VAL A 20 -10.37 12.12 -8.70
N ARG A 21 -10.84 11.62 -9.84
CA ARG A 21 -11.13 10.18 -10.02
C ARG A 21 -9.86 9.33 -9.87
N GLN A 22 -8.74 9.76 -10.46
CA GLN A 22 -7.47 9.05 -10.34
C GLN A 22 -6.99 8.99 -8.89
N ALA A 23 -6.99 10.13 -8.18
CA ALA A 23 -6.59 10.18 -6.77
C ALA A 23 -7.50 9.33 -5.87
N TRP A 24 -8.80 9.29 -6.15
CA TRP A 24 -9.74 8.43 -5.41
C TRP A 24 -9.46 6.94 -5.64
N LEU A 25 -9.21 6.53 -6.88
CA LEU A 25 -8.84 5.15 -7.21
C LEU A 25 -7.52 4.75 -6.57
N GLU A 26 -6.54 5.65 -6.53
CA GLU A 26 -5.26 5.45 -5.84
C GLU A 26 -5.46 5.24 -4.33
N VAL A 27 -6.33 6.00 -3.69
CA VAL A 27 -6.67 5.78 -2.26
C VAL A 27 -7.30 4.40 -2.05
N ALA A 28 -8.18 3.96 -2.94
CA ALA A 28 -8.81 2.64 -2.83
C ALA A 28 -7.77 1.52 -3.02
N GLU A 29 -6.93 1.62 -4.05
CA GLU A 29 -5.89 0.64 -4.36
C GLU A 29 -4.85 0.52 -3.22
N THR A 30 -4.36 1.64 -2.71
CA THR A 30 -3.38 1.66 -1.61
C THR A 30 -3.95 1.08 -0.31
N ARG A 31 -5.25 1.24 -0.05
CA ARG A 31 -5.94 0.61 1.10
C ARG A 31 -5.98 -0.90 0.97
N GLU A 32 -6.32 -1.43 -0.21
CA GLU A 32 -6.29 -2.88 -0.42
C GLU A 32 -4.87 -3.44 -0.34
N ARG A 33 -3.87 -2.69 -0.82
CA ARG A 33 -2.46 -3.07 -0.66
C ARG A 33 -2.06 -3.18 0.82
N VAL A 34 -2.57 -2.32 1.70
CA VAL A 34 -2.36 -2.46 3.15
C VAL A 34 -2.94 -3.78 3.65
N ASN A 35 -4.16 -4.14 3.28
CA ASN A 35 -4.78 -5.40 3.70
C ASN A 35 -3.93 -6.62 3.26
N VAL A 36 -3.50 -6.66 2.00
CA VAL A 36 -2.65 -7.74 1.48
C VAL A 36 -1.32 -7.85 2.24
N THR A 37 -0.70 -6.72 2.59
CA THR A 37 0.56 -6.74 3.35
C THR A 37 0.39 -7.14 4.81
N VAL A 38 -0.79 -6.90 5.41
CA VAL A 38 -1.13 -7.44 6.74
C VAL A 38 -1.21 -8.97 6.69
N ASP A 39 -1.92 -9.53 5.71
CA ASP A 39 -2.00 -10.99 5.55
C ASP A 39 -0.61 -11.62 5.33
N ALA A 40 0.26 -10.95 4.58
CA ALA A 40 1.64 -11.39 4.36
C ALA A 40 2.47 -11.38 5.65
N VAL A 41 2.26 -10.41 6.54
CA VAL A 41 2.91 -10.36 7.87
C VAL A 41 2.45 -11.54 8.72
N ASP A 42 1.15 -11.84 8.73
CA ASP A 42 0.59 -12.95 9.50
C ASP A 42 1.14 -14.30 8.99
N GLN A 43 1.18 -14.48 7.67
CA GLN A 43 1.76 -15.68 7.06
C GLN A 43 3.25 -15.84 7.36
N ALA A 44 4.03 -14.75 7.35
CA ALA A 44 5.44 -14.78 7.70
C ALA A 44 5.66 -15.05 9.20
N GLY A 45 4.75 -14.56 10.06
CA GLY A 45 4.72 -14.88 11.49
C GLY A 45 4.51 -16.37 11.75
N GLU A 46 3.57 -16.98 11.04
CA GLU A 46 3.31 -18.42 11.15
C GLU A 46 4.49 -19.27 10.64
N ASN A 47 5.10 -18.86 9.52
CA ASN A 47 6.31 -19.50 9.03
C ASN A 47 7.45 -19.46 10.06
N LEU A 48 7.65 -18.31 10.71
CA LEU A 48 8.66 -18.17 11.77
C LEU A 48 8.34 -19.06 12.99
N ARG A 49 7.07 -19.20 13.38
CA ARG A 49 6.66 -20.08 14.46
C ARG A 49 7.07 -21.53 14.16
N ILE A 50 6.72 -22.03 12.97
CA ILE A 50 7.05 -23.39 12.52
C ILE A 50 8.57 -23.60 12.46
N ALA A 51 9.32 -22.63 11.92
CA ALA A 51 10.77 -22.71 11.82
C ALA A 51 11.43 -22.80 13.22
N ARG A 52 10.94 -22.01 14.18
CA ARG A 52 11.42 -22.02 15.57
C ARG A 52 11.14 -23.36 16.26
N GLU A 53 9.95 -23.93 16.06
CA GLU A 53 9.58 -25.25 16.60
C GLU A 53 10.47 -26.36 16.04
N ARG A 54 10.68 -26.38 14.72
CA ARG A 54 11.57 -27.37 14.07
C ARG A 54 13.01 -27.25 14.57
N TYR A 55 13.53 -26.03 14.65
CA TYR A 55 14.88 -25.79 15.17
C TYR A 55 15.02 -26.28 16.63
N GLY A 56 14.04 -25.95 17.50
CA GLY A 56 14.03 -26.40 18.89
C GLY A 56 13.94 -27.92 19.06
N ALA A 57 13.29 -28.61 18.11
CA ALA A 57 13.22 -30.08 18.07
C ALA A 57 14.44 -30.75 17.40
N GLY A 58 15.43 -29.99 16.92
CA GLY A 58 16.56 -30.51 16.13
C GLY A 58 16.18 -30.99 14.72
N LEU A 59 14.97 -30.67 14.25
CA LEU A 59 14.41 -31.04 12.95
C LEU A 59 14.56 -29.92 11.90
N GLY A 60 15.22 -28.82 12.25
CA GLY A 60 15.47 -27.67 11.40
C GLY A 60 16.82 -27.03 11.69
N THR A 61 17.35 -26.29 10.72
CA THR A 61 18.66 -25.66 10.85
C THR A 61 18.57 -24.22 11.37
N GLN A 62 19.66 -23.71 11.95
CA GLN A 62 19.76 -22.31 12.33
C GLN A 62 19.57 -21.38 11.12
N THR A 63 20.03 -21.79 9.94
CA THR A 63 19.85 -21.05 8.69
C THR A 63 18.37 -20.90 8.33
N GLN A 64 17.58 -21.97 8.41
CA GLN A 64 16.13 -21.91 8.14
C GLN A 64 15.39 -20.98 9.12
N LEU A 65 15.81 -20.95 10.39
CA LEU A 65 15.27 -20.01 11.37
C LEU A 65 15.59 -18.56 10.99
N LEU A 66 16.85 -18.26 10.62
CA LEU A 66 17.28 -16.91 10.21
C LEU A 66 16.60 -16.45 8.91
N GLU A 67 16.35 -17.36 7.98
CA GLU A 67 15.59 -17.09 6.76
C GLU A 67 14.14 -16.70 7.10
N ALA A 68 13.48 -17.43 7.99
CA ALA A 68 12.11 -17.12 8.41
C ALA A 68 12.03 -15.77 9.17
N GLU A 69 13.03 -15.45 10.01
CA GLU A 69 13.12 -14.14 10.65
C GLU A 69 13.30 -13.01 9.62
N THR A 70 14.17 -13.22 8.63
CA THR A 70 14.40 -12.27 7.54
C THR A 70 13.12 -12.02 6.73
N LEU A 71 12.38 -13.08 6.36
CA LEU A 71 11.11 -12.97 5.65
C LEU A 71 10.07 -12.19 6.46
N ARG A 72 10.01 -12.40 7.78
CA ARG A 72 9.11 -11.64 8.66
C ARG A 72 9.47 -10.17 8.70
N VAL A 73 10.76 -9.83 8.79
CA VAL A 73 11.22 -8.43 8.76
C VAL A 73 10.84 -7.78 7.42
N GLN A 74 11.07 -8.46 6.30
CA GLN A 74 10.68 -7.96 4.98
C GLN A 74 9.16 -7.72 4.86
N ALA A 75 8.34 -8.65 5.35
CA ALA A 75 6.89 -8.50 5.36
C ALA A 75 6.44 -7.27 6.17
N LEU A 76 7.04 -7.06 7.35
CA LEU A 76 6.75 -5.88 8.18
C LEU A 76 7.14 -4.58 7.47
N THR A 77 8.33 -4.52 6.87
CA THR A 77 8.77 -3.35 6.09
C THR A 77 7.82 -3.06 4.92
N ASN A 78 7.38 -4.10 4.21
CA ASN A 78 6.43 -3.92 3.10
C ASN A 78 5.08 -3.38 3.60
N ARG A 79 4.60 -3.86 4.74
CA ARG A 79 3.36 -3.36 5.36
C ARG A 79 3.49 -1.90 5.78
N ASP A 80 4.60 -1.50 6.39
CA ASP A 80 4.80 -0.12 6.80
C ASP A 80 4.90 0.82 5.59
N ASN A 81 5.58 0.40 4.52
CA ASN A 81 5.58 1.14 3.25
C ASN A 81 4.17 1.29 2.67
N ALA A 82 3.36 0.24 2.65
CA ALA A 82 1.99 0.31 2.16
C ALA A 82 1.12 1.29 2.99
N VAL A 83 1.32 1.33 4.31
CA VAL A 83 0.63 2.28 5.19
C VAL A 83 1.03 3.73 4.87
N LEU A 84 2.32 3.99 4.66
CA LEU A 84 2.82 5.32 4.27
C LEU A 84 2.25 5.74 2.91
N ASP A 85 2.26 4.85 1.92
CA ASP A 85 1.68 5.11 0.60
C ASP A 85 0.20 5.45 0.68
N ALA A 86 -0.58 4.71 1.48
CA ALA A 86 -1.99 5.00 1.69
C ALA A 86 -2.20 6.37 2.37
N GLY A 87 -1.28 6.79 3.22
CA GLY A 87 -1.24 8.15 3.77
C GLY A 87 -1.01 9.21 2.70
N LEU A 88 -0.01 9.00 1.84
CA LEU A 88 0.32 9.91 0.74
C LEU A 88 -0.82 10.01 -0.28
N ALA A 89 -1.47 8.90 -0.64
CA ALA A 89 -2.62 8.88 -1.53
C ALA A 89 -3.77 9.73 -0.97
N ARG A 90 -4.03 9.65 0.35
CA ARG A 90 -5.05 10.49 1.00
C ARG A 90 -4.70 11.99 0.93
N LEU A 91 -3.44 12.35 1.14
CA LEU A 91 -2.98 13.74 1.00
C LEU A 91 -3.09 14.23 -0.45
N ARG A 92 -2.78 13.38 -1.43
CA ARG A 92 -2.96 13.69 -2.86
C ARG A 92 -4.42 13.96 -3.19
N LEU A 93 -5.34 13.13 -2.70
CA LEU A 93 -6.77 13.35 -2.87
C LEU A 93 -7.23 14.66 -2.24
N ALA A 94 -6.83 14.94 -0.99
CA ALA A 94 -7.17 16.21 -0.33
C ALA A 94 -6.67 17.42 -1.12
N ARG A 95 -5.47 17.33 -1.70
CA ARG A 95 -4.92 18.38 -2.57
C ARG A 95 -5.71 18.55 -3.86
N THR A 96 -6.12 17.47 -4.52
CA THR A 96 -6.88 17.55 -5.79
C THR A 96 -8.32 18.03 -5.56
N THR A 97 -8.88 17.81 -4.38
CA THR A 97 -10.21 18.31 -3.99
C THR A 97 -10.17 19.70 -3.35
N GLY A 98 -8.98 20.27 -3.11
CA GLY A 98 -8.82 21.60 -2.51
C GLY A 98 -9.11 21.67 -1.01
N SER A 99 -8.99 20.55 -0.30
CA SER A 99 -9.22 20.43 1.15
C SER A 99 -7.94 20.21 1.95
N LEU A 100 -6.78 20.54 1.37
CA LEU A 100 -5.45 20.43 1.99
C LEU A 100 -5.09 21.70 2.76
#